data_AF-A0A522DSW6-F1
#
_entry.id   AF-A0A522DSW6-F1
#
_cell.length_a   1.000
_cell.length_b   1.000
_cell.length_c   1.000
_cell.angle_alpha   90.00
_cell.angle_beta   90.00
_cell.angle_gamma   90.00
#
_symmetry.space_group_name_H-M   'P 1'
#
loop_
_entity.id
_entity.type
_entity.pdbx_description
1 polymer ?
#
loop_
_entity_poly.entity_id
_entity_poly.type
_entity_poly.pdbx_seq_one_letter_code
_entity_poly.pdbx_strand_id
1 'polypeptide(L)'
;MRACEDCQTCCTIPAIKEGVVDKPAWQRCVHQCATGCAIYTAQIGRPQVCADFRCAWHGGVGADDARPNKVGAMFWIRKTDNGHVGFAIELVANALRTTAQEMAVDFVRQTRLPLIVSLHDRRPPDDVGDLLVLKREHVLRAIAMRGPYVATLAPDVMVYEFAFARAG
;
A
#
# COMPACT_ATOMS: atom_id res chain seq x y z
N MET A 1 15.40 6.92 -7.83
CA MET A 1 14.77 5.82 -7.06
C MET A 1 15.66 5.52 -5.87
N ARG A 2 15.07 5.27 -4.69
CA ARG A 2 15.83 4.99 -3.46
C ARG A 2 16.36 3.55 -3.43
N ALA A 3 17.48 3.27 -2.80
CA ALA A 3 17.95 1.90 -2.62
C ALA A 3 17.10 1.18 -1.55
N CYS A 4 16.63 -0.05 -1.83
CA CYS A 4 15.82 -0.80 -0.85
C CYS A 4 16.61 -1.23 0.40
N GLU A 5 17.94 -1.31 0.31
CA GLU A 5 18.82 -1.83 1.37
C GLU A 5 18.33 -3.22 1.86
N ASP A 6 17.99 -3.35 3.14
CA ASP A 6 17.50 -4.58 3.77
C ASP A 6 15.98 -4.80 3.61
N CYS A 7 15.25 -3.83 3.05
CA CYS A 7 13.80 -3.89 2.96
C CYS A 7 13.34 -4.86 1.86
N GLN A 8 12.66 -5.92 2.26
CA GLN A 8 12.14 -6.97 1.37
C GLN A 8 10.63 -7.17 1.52
N THR A 9 9.91 -6.16 2.03
CA THR A 9 8.47 -6.21 2.32
C THR A 9 7.64 -6.61 1.09
N CYS A 10 7.96 -6.09 -0.09
CA CYS A 10 7.23 -6.44 -1.32
C CYS A 10 7.37 -7.91 -1.73
N CYS A 11 8.37 -8.64 -1.22
CA CYS A 11 8.51 -10.08 -1.45
C CYS A 11 7.63 -10.92 -0.52
N THR A 12 7.13 -10.35 0.57
CA THR A 12 6.33 -11.08 1.58
C THR A 12 4.85 -10.72 1.46
N ILE A 13 4.53 -9.44 1.33
CA ILE A 13 3.16 -8.94 1.55
C ILE A 13 2.18 -9.25 0.42
N PRO A 14 2.38 -8.79 -0.83
CA PRO A 14 1.39 -8.99 -1.89
C PRO A 14 1.32 -10.47 -2.28
N ALA A 15 0.13 -10.97 -2.60
CA ALA A 15 0.02 -12.25 -3.31
C ALA A 15 0.57 -12.09 -4.73
N ILE A 16 1.22 -13.14 -5.23
CA ILE A 16 1.69 -13.23 -6.62
C ILE A 16 1.08 -14.50 -7.19
N LYS A 17 0.28 -14.37 -8.24
CA LYS A 17 -0.31 -15.48 -8.99
C LYS A 17 -0.02 -15.25 -10.47
N GLU A 18 1.23 -15.42 -10.88
CA GLU A 18 1.65 -15.16 -12.25
C GLU A 18 2.76 -16.11 -12.70
N GLY A 19 2.52 -16.77 -13.83
CA GLY A 19 3.49 -17.68 -14.45
C GLY A 19 3.86 -18.81 -13.49
N VAL A 20 5.16 -18.96 -13.24
CA VAL A 20 5.73 -19.99 -12.34
C VAL A 20 5.74 -19.57 -10.87
N VAL A 21 5.34 -18.34 -10.55
CA VAL A 21 5.31 -17.85 -9.16
C VAL A 21 3.88 -17.89 -8.65
N ASP A 22 3.60 -18.83 -7.76
CA ASP A 22 2.39 -18.89 -6.93
C ASP A 22 2.79 -18.67 -5.47
N LYS A 23 2.64 -17.43 -5.02
CA LYS A 23 3.02 -16.98 -3.68
C LYS A 23 1.80 -16.40 -2.98
N PRO A 24 1.30 -17.02 -1.91
CA PRO A 24 0.24 -16.43 -1.10
C PRO A 24 0.65 -15.07 -0.52
N ALA A 25 -0.35 -14.22 -0.21
CA ALA A 25 -0.12 -12.99 0.55
C ALA A 25 0.47 -13.34 1.93
N TRP A 26 1.27 -12.44 2.49
CA TRP A 26 1.90 -12.60 3.81
C TRP A 26 2.89 -13.76 3.93
N GLN A 27 3.25 -14.42 2.83
CA GLN A 27 4.27 -15.47 2.81
C GLN A 27 5.51 -15.00 2.08
N ARG A 28 6.67 -15.39 2.63
CA ARG A 28 7.99 -15.16 2.03
C ARG A 28 8.06 -15.78 0.64
N CYS A 29 8.48 -15.00 -0.35
CA CYS A 29 8.71 -15.50 -1.71
C CYS A 29 9.86 -16.50 -1.72
N VAL A 30 9.70 -17.61 -2.46
CA VAL A 30 10.75 -18.62 -2.65
C VAL A 30 12.01 -18.05 -3.32
N HIS A 31 11.88 -16.95 -4.06
CA HIS A 31 13.00 -16.27 -4.72
C HIS A 31 13.66 -15.19 -3.85
N GLN A 32 13.17 -14.95 -2.63
CA GLN A 32 13.75 -13.96 -1.72
C GLN A 32 15.08 -14.48 -1.14
N CYS A 33 16.19 -13.78 -1.42
CA CYS A 33 17.53 -14.12 -0.92
C CYS A 33 17.98 -13.14 0.17
N ALA A 34 19.23 -13.26 0.65
CA ALA A 34 19.73 -12.44 1.75
C ALA A 34 19.71 -10.93 1.45
N THR A 35 20.00 -10.54 0.20
CA THR A 35 20.17 -9.14 -0.21
C THR A 35 19.10 -8.64 -1.19
N GLY A 36 17.98 -9.36 -1.32
CA GLY A 36 16.89 -8.97 -2.22
C GLY A 36 16.17 -10.14 -2.88
N CYS A 37 16.11 -10.13 -4.20
CA CYS A 37 15.40 -11.16 -4.97
C CYS A 37 16.34 -11.86 -5.96
N ALA A 38 16.49 -13.17 -5.85
CA ALA A 38 17.31 -13.97 -6.75
C ALA A 38 16.68 -14.12 -8.15
N ILE A 39 15.42 -13.73 -8.34
CA ILE A 39 14.75 -13.85 -9.64
C ILE A 39 15.34 -12.91 -10.70
N TYR A 40 15.96 -11.80 -10.29
CA TYR A 40 16.61 -10.86 -11.21
C TYR A 40 17.77 -11.49 -11.99
N THR A 41 18.39 -12.51 -11.41
CA THR A 41 19.52 -13.25 -11.99
C THR A 41 19.12 -14.61 -12.53
N ALA A 42 17.85 -15.01 -12.38
CA ALA A 42 17.37 -16.30 -12.82
C ALA A 42 17.03 -16.28 -14.32
N GLN A 43 17.23 -17.41 -15.00
CA GLN A 43 16.97 -17.60 -16.43
C GLN A 43 15.49 -17.37 -16.79
N ILE A 44 14.59 -17.54 -15.82
CA ILE A 44 13.15 -17.32 -15.97
C ILE A 44 12.77 -15.83 -16.01
N GLY A 45 13.67 -14.93 -15.62
CA GLY A 45 13.42 -13.48 -15.57
C GLY A 45 12.43 -13.04 -14.48
N ARG A 46 12.31 -11.73 -14.27
CA ARG A 46 11.37 -11.13 -13.31
C ARG A 46 9.93 -11.19 -13.87
N PRO A 47 8.94 -11.76 -13.13
CA PRO A 47 7.53 -11.75 -13.53
C PRO A 47 7.01 -10.33 -13.74
N GLN A 48 6.02 -10.16 -14.63
CA GLN A 48 5.54 -8.83 -15.01
C GLN A 48 4.92 -8.09 -13.81
N VAL A 49 4.19 -8.78 -12.94
CA VAL A 49 3.61 -8.22 -11.70
C VAL A 49 4.70 -7.71 -10.76
N CYS A 50 5.84 -8.40 -10.71
CA CYS A 50 6.99 -7.92 -9.96
C CYS A 50 7.57 -6.68 -10.64
N ALA A 51 7.72 -6.66 -11.97
CA ALA A 51 8.28 -5.55 -12.74
C ALA A 51 7.40 -4.28 -12.68
N ASP A 52 6.09 -4.45 -12.71
CA ASP A 52 5.10 -3.37 -12.70
C ASP A 52 4.86 -2.81 -11.31
N PHE A 53 5.23 -3.53 -10.25
CA PHE A 53 5.07 -3.08 -8.88
C PHE A 53 5.80 -1.75 -8.62
N ARG A 54 5.05 -0.73 -8.22
CA ARG A 54 5.56 0.62 -7.90
C ARG A 54 5.49 0.89 -6.39
N CYS A 55 6.54 0.51 -5.65
CA CYS A 55 6.71 0.94 -4.26
C CYS A 55 6.80 2.47 -4.19
N ALA A 56 5.96 3.10 -3.39
CA ALA A 56 5.89 4.55 -3.29
C ALA A 56 7.19 5.13 -2.71
N TRP A 57 7.71 4.55 -1.62
CA TRP A 57 8.96 5.00 -1.00
C TRP A 57 10.16 4.85 -1.94
N HIS A 58 10.27 3.73 -2.65
CA HIS A 58 11.33 3.54 -3.66
C HIS A 58 11.23 4.57 -4.79
N GLY A 59 10.00 4.97 -5.15
CA GLY A 59 9.68 6.01 -6.12
C GLY A 59 9.93 7.45 -5.63
N GLY A 60 10.32 7.65 -4.36
CA GLY A 60 10.63 8.98 -3.81
C GLY A 60 9.55 9.58 -2.91
N VAL A 61 8.47 8.84 -2.60
CA VAL A 61 7.41 9.33 -1.71
C VAL A 61 7.83 9.27 -0.25
N GLY A 62 7.47 10.30 0.53
CA GLY A 62 7.74 10.40 1.97
C GLY A 62 9.21 10.66 2.31
N ALA A 63 9.52 10.66 3.61
CA ALA A 63 10.88 10.82 4.12
C ALA A 63 11.80 9.61 3.82
N ASP A 64 13.12 9.79 3.94
CA ASP A 64 14.09 8.73 3.63
C ASP A 64 14.04 7.59 4.65
N ASP A 65 13.71 7.86 5.90
CA ASP A 65 13.49 6.86 6.96
C ASP A 65 12.08 6.23 6.92
N ALA A 66 11.18 6.72 6.06
CA ALA A 66 9.82 6.20 5.88
C ALA A 66 9.73 4.85 5.15
N ARG A 67 10.83 4.08 5.15
CA ARG A 67 10.94 2.79 4.45
C ARG A 67 9.97 1.76 5.05
N PRO A 68 9.34 0.88 4.26
CA PRO A 68 8.25 0.03 4.76
C PRO A 68 8.58 -0.82 5.99
N ASN A 69 9.77 -1.43 6.04
CA ASN A 69 10.21 -2.22 7.19
C ASN A 69 10.53 -1.38 8.44
N LYS A 70 10.72 -0.06 8.30
CA LYS A 70 10.95 0.87 9.42
C LYS A 70 9.65 1.43 9.97
N VAL A 71 8.75 1.88 9.10
CA VAL A 71 7.50 2.53 9.51
C VAL A 71 6.33 1.58 9.74
N GLY A 72 6.52 0.29 9.46
CA GLY A 72 5.49 -0.72 9.72
C GLY A 72 4.28 -0.63 8.77
N ALA A 73 4.42 0.02 7.61
CA ALA A 73 3.39 0.08 6.58
C ALA A 73 4.02 0.11 5.17
N MET A 74 3.40 -0.57 4.20
CA MET A 74 3.86 -0.55 2.81
C MET A 74 2.88 0.22 1.94
N PHE A 75 3.39 1.15 1.12
CA PHE A 75 2.61 1.97 0.20
C PHE A 75 3.04 1.68 -1.24
N TRP A 76 2.08 1.54 -2.15
CA TRP A 76 2.35 1.34 -3.57
C TRP A 76 1.26 1.97 -4.44
N ILE A 77 1.59 2.19 -5.71
CA ILE A 77 0.63 2.66 -6.71
C ILE A 77 0.18 1.44 -7.53
N ARG A 78 -1.13 1.29 -7.67
CA ARG A 78 -1.74 0.25 -8.51
C ARG A 78 -2.44 0.91 -9.69
N LYS A 79 -2.26 0.33 -10.89
CA LYS A 79 -3.06 0.65 -12.07
C LYS A 79 -4.38 -0.14 -12.03
N THR A 80 -5.47 0.54 -12.33
CA THR A 80 -6.83 0.01 -12.48
C THR A 80 -7.39 0.44 -13.83
N ASP A 81 -8.55 -0.07 -14.22
CA ASP A 81 -9.22 0.33 -15.46
C ASP A 81 -9.60 1.82 -15.46
N ASN A 82 -9.81 2.40 -14.28
CA ASN A 82 -10.20 3.79 -14.09
C ASN A 82 -9.02 4.73 -13.76
N GLY A 83 -7.78 4.26 -13.95
CA GLY A 83 -6.57 5.02 -13.66
C GLY A 83 -5.77 4.47 -12.48
N HIS A 84 -4.99 5.33 -11.84
CA HIS A 84 -4.11 4.93 -10.74
C HIS A 84 -4.76 5.20 -9.39
N VAL A 85 -4.45 4.35 -8.43
CA VAL A 85 -4.86 4.50 -7.03
C VAL A 85 -3.70 4.12 -6.13
N GLY A 86 -3.57 4.82 -5.00
CA GLY A 86 -2.66 4.44 -3.94
C GLY A 86 -3.24 3.30 -3.12
N PHE A 87 -2.40 2.35 -2.76
CA PHE A 87 -2.70 1.35 -1.76
C PHE A 87 -1.67 1.45 -0.63
N ALA A 88 -2.13 1.28 0.60
CA ALA A 88 -1.28 1.00 1.74
C ALA A 88 -1.81 -0.19 2.52
N ILE A 89 -0.90 -0.83 3.24
CA ILE A 89 -1.23 -1.89 4.18
C ILE A 89 -0.39 -1.76 5.43
N GLU A 90 -1.04 -1.87 6.58
CA GLU A 90 -0.35 -1.90 7.87
C GLU A 90 0.31 -3.26 8.09
N LEU A 91 1.63 -3.24 8.28
CA LEU A 91 2.44 -4.40 8.65
C LEU A 91 2.43 -4.61 10.17
N VAL A 92 2.25 -3.52 10.91
CA VAL A 92 2.11 -3.46 12.37
C VAL A 92 0.82 -2.69 12.68
N ALA A 93 0.07 -3.15 13.68
CA ALA A 93 -1.17 -2.50 14.11
C ALA A 93 -0.97 -1.00 14.38
N ASN A 94 -1.88 -0.18 13.85
CA ASN A 94 -1.90 1.28 14.03
C ASN A 94 -0.71 2.04 13.44
N ALA A 95 0.08 1.43 12.56
CA ALA A 95 1.18 2.12 11.88
C ALA A 95 0.71 3.41 11.19
N LEU A 96 -0.48 3.42 10.57
CA LEU A 96 -1.03 4.60 9.89
C LEU A 96 -1.30 5.79 10.84
N ARG A 97 -1.51 5.51 12.13
CA ARG A 97 -1.78 6.52 13.17
C ARG A 97 -0.55 6.85 14.02
N THR A 98 0.57 6.21 13.72
CA THR A 98 1.80 6.32 14.50
C THR A 98 2.99 6.51 13.55
N THR A 99 3.75 5.44 13.29
CA THR A 99 5.03 5.46 12.59
C THR A 99 4.92 5.77 11.10
N ALA A 100 3.77 5.54 10.46
CA ALA A 100 3.54 5.73 9.03
C ALA A 100 2.57 6.88 8.70
N GLN A 101 2.14 7.66 9.69
CA GLN A 101 1.18 8.75 9.49
C GLN A 101 1.70 9.79 8.48
N GLU A 102 2.94 10.25 8.66
CA GLU A 102 3.54 11.24 7.76
C GLU A 102 3.71 10.70 6.34
N MET A 103 4.07 9.42 6.19
CA MET A 103 4.15 8.75 4.89
C MET A 103 2.79 8.78 4.17
N ALA A 104 1.67 8.57 4.87
CA ALA A 104 0.35 8.64 4.28
C ALA A 104 -0.04 10.06 3.85
N VAL A 105 0.30 11.06 4.67
CA VAL A 105 0.10 12.49 4.36
C VAL A 105 0.91 12.86 3.11
N ASP A 106 2.18 12.50 3.08
CA ASP A 106 3.07 12.76 1.95
C ASP A 106 2.64 12.03 0.69
N PHE A 107 2.18 10.79 0.80
CA PHE A 107 1.64 10.04 -0.32
C PHE A 107 0.51 10.80 -1.00
N VAL A 108 -0.50 11.21 -0.24
CA VAL A 108 -1.67 11.90 -0.80
C VAL A 108 -1.29 13.27 -1.36
N ARG A 109 -0.36 13.98 -0.72
CA ARG A 109 0.09 15.30 -1.19
C ARG A 109 0.91 15.23 -2.47
N GLN A 110 1.88 14.33 -2.52
CA GLN A 110 2.85 14.23 -3.61
C GLN A 110 2.25 13.53 -4.84
N THR A 111 1.49 12.45 -4.63
CA THR A 111 0.88 11.69 -5.74
C THR A 111 -0.45 12.28 -6.21
N ARG A 112 -1.17 12.98 -5.32
CA ARG A 112 -2.56 13.44 -5.53
C ARG A 112 -3.55 12.31 -5.82
N LEU A 113 -3.18 11.06 -5.56
CA LEU A 113 -4.05 9.91 -5.69
C LEU A 113 -4.84 9.69 -4.39
N PRO A 114 -6.07 9.16 -4.47
CA PRO A 114 -6.70 8.57 -3.30
C PRO A 114 -5.87 7.38 -2.81
N LEU A 115 -5.81 7.20 -1.50
CA LEU A 115 -5.07 6.12 -0.87
C LEU A 115 -6.04 5.18 -0.15
N ILE A 116 -6.14 3.94 -0.63
CA ILE A 116 -6.90 2.87 0.02
C ILE A 116 -5.98 2.19 1.04
N VAL A 117 -6.41 2.03 2.27
CA VAL A 117 -5.60 1.45 3.35
C VAL A 117 -6.28 0.23 3.94
N SER A 118 -5.58 -0.89 3.87
CA SER A 118 -5.92 -2.12 4.58
C SER A 118 -5.27 -2.12 5.97
N LEU A 119 -6.09 -2.18 7.01
CA LEU A 119 -5.66 -2.16 8.41
C LEU A 119 -5.12 -3.51 8.84
N HIS A 120 -4.20 -3.51 9.81
CA HIS A 120 -3.53 -4.72 10.26
C HIS A 120 -4.50 -5.80 10.77
N ASP A 121 -5.54 -5.39 11.50
CA ASP A 121 -6.52 -6.30 12.10
C ASP A 121 -7.66 -6.66 11.14
N ARG A 122 -7.65 -6.13 9.91
CA ARG A 122 -8.65 -6.38 8.86
C ARG A 122 -8.04 -7.06 7.62
N ARG A 123 -7.01 -7.89 7.85
CA ARG A 123 -6.35 -8.65 6.78
C ARG A 123 -7.21 -9.85 6.35
N PRO A 124 -7.07 -10.33 5.10
CA PRO A 124 -7.73 -11.56 4.67
C PRO A 124 -7.43 -12.74 5.61
N PRO A 125 -8.40 -13.65 5.85
CA PRO A 125 -9.71 -13.73 5.19
C PRO A 125 -10.79 -12.80 5.77
N ASP A 126 -10.53 -12.15 6.90
CA ASP A 126 -11.51 -11.41 7.71
C ASP A 126 -11.59 -9.92 7.37
N ASP A 127 -11.35 -9.57 6.10
CA ASP A 127 -11.42 -8.19 5.63
C ASP A 127 -12.87 -7.66 5.67
N VAL A 128 -13.12 -6.78 6.64
CA VAL A 128 -14.41 -6.12 6.87
C VAL A 128 -14.45 -4.69 6.32
N GLY A 129 -13.41 -4.27 5.57
CA GLY A 129 -13.39 -3.01 4.83
C GLY A 129 -12.13 -2.18 5.03
N ASP A 130 -11.79 -1.43 3.97
CA ASP A 130 -10.65 -0.52 3.91
C ASP A 130 -10.99 0.91 4.34
N LEU A 131 -9.95 1.66 4.70
CA LEU A 131 -10.02 3.10 4.86
C LEU A 131 -9.66 3.80 3.55
N LEU A 132 -10.32 4.91 3.26
CA LEU A 132 -9.95 5.79 2.17
C LEU A 132 -9.33 7.07 2.73
N VAL A 133 -8.09 7.36 2.35
CA VAL A 133 -7.34 8.57 2.74
C VAL A 133 -7.21 9.52 1.55
N LEU A 134 -7.64 10.77 1.75
CA LEU A 134 -7.73 11.77 0.69
C LEU A 134 -7.60 13.20 1.22
N LYS A 135 -7.30 14.15 0.33
CA LYS A 135 -7.32 15.58 0.66
C LYS A 135 -8.73 16.05 1.00
N ARG A 136 -8.84 16.97 1.97
CA ARG A 136 -10.10 17.53 2.48
C ARG A 136 -11.01 18.15 1.41
N GLU A 137 -10.47 18.66 0.31
CA GLU A 137 -11.29 19.19 -0.79
C GLU A 137 -11.99 18.09 -1.62
N HIS A 138 -11.42 16.87 -1.67
CA HIS A 138 -12.02 15.73 -2.39
C HIS A 138 -13.12 15.05 -1.57
N VAL A 139 -13.03 15.20 -0.25
CA VAL A 139 -13.93 14.63 0.76
C VAL A 139 -15.35 15.14 0.66
N LEU A 140 -15.53 16.46 0.54
CA LEU A 140 -16.85 17.06 0.66
C LEU A 140 -17.77 16.55 -0.47
N ARG A 141 -17.17 16.20 -1.61
CA ARG A 141 -17.84 15.51 -2.71
C ARG A 141 -18.18 14.05 -2.38
N ALA A 142 -17.30 13.33 -1.68
CA ALA A 142 -17.52 11.94 -1.28
C ALA A 142 -18.56 11.78 -0.14
N ILE A 143 -18.54 12.66 0.86
CA ILE A 143 -19.51 12.68 1.97
C ILE A 143 -20.94 12.83 1.45
N ALA A 144 -21.14 13.77 0.52
CA ALA A 144 -22.46 14.05 -0.07
C ALA A 144 -23.07 12.85 -0.81
N MET A 145 -22.25 11.90 -1.27
CA MET A 145 -22.72 10.74 -2.04
C MET A 145 -23.06 9.52 -1.19
N ARG A 146 -22.39 9.31 -0.05
CA ARG A 146 -22.52 8.03 0.66
C ARG A 146 -22.39 8.05 2.20
N GLY A 147 -22.14 9.22 2.82
CA GLY A 147 -22.12 9.44 4.28
C GLY A 147 -21.32 8.47 5.16
N PRO A 148 -20.12 8.85 5.66
CA PRO A 148 -19.51 8.08 6.75
C PRO A 148 -18.77 8.90 7.82
N TYR A 149 -18.32 8.20 8.87
CA TYR A 149 -17.43 8.68 9.91
C TYR A 149 -16.10 9.18 9.32
N VAL A 150 -15.70 10.38 9.74
CA VAL A 150 -14.56 11.10 9.20
C VAL A 150 -13.58 11.41 10.32
N ALA A 151 -12.30 11.10 10.10
CA ALA A 151 -11.19 11.50 10.97
C ALA A 151 -10.12 12.26 10.19
N THR A 152 -9.27 13.01 10.88
CA THR A 152 -8.22 13.85 10.29
C THR A 152 -6.84 13.24 10.56
N LEU A 153 -5.98 13.10 9.53
CA LEU A 153 -4.54 12.77 9.70
C LEU A 153 -3.68 14.03 9.75
N ALA A 154 -4.08 15.06 9.00
CA ALA A 154 -3.46 16.39 8.98
C ALA A 154 -4.54 17.43 8.60
N PRO A 155 -4.37 18.73 8.86
CA PRO A 155 -5.43 19.74 8.63
C PRO A 155 -6.12 19.70 7.25
N ASP A 156 -5.40 19.23 6.23
CA ASP A 156 -5.84 19.08 4.83
C ASP A 156 -5.98 17.62 4.36
N VAL A 157 -5.71 16.62 5.20
CA VAL A 157 -5.76 15.18 4.86
C VAL A 157 -6.67 14.43 5.82
N MET A 158 -7.60 13.69 5.25
CA MET A 158 -8.72 13.09 5.95
C MET A 158 -8.81 11.58 5.67
N VAL A 159 -9.39 10.85 6.62
CA VAL A 159 -9.62 9.40 6.60
C VAL A 159 -11.12 9.13 6.65
N TYR A 160 -11.59 8.32 5.72
CA TYR A 160 -12.97 7.87 5.59
C TYR A 160 -13.00 6.38 5.75
N GLU A 161 -13.84 5.90 6.65
CA GLU A 161 -14.19 4.50 6.63
C GLU A 161 -15.23 4.26 5.54
N PHE A 162 -14.90 3.42 4.57
CA PHE A 162 -15.82 3.09 3.49
C PHE A 162 -16.05 1.59 3.44
N ALA A 163 -17.25 1.15 3.82
CA ALA A 163 -17.63 -0.25 3.63
C ALA A 163 -17.81 -0.51 2.14
N PHE A 164 -17.04 -1.44 1.56
CA PHE A 164 -17.42 -2.04 0.30
C PHE A 164 -18.71 -2.81 0.56
N ALA A 165 -19.83 -2.35 -0.03
CA ALA A 165 -21.01 -3.19 -0.09
C ALA A 165 -20.57 -4.50 -0.76
N ARG A 166 -20.67 -5.63 -0.05
CA ARG A 166 -20.46 -6.93 -0.67
C ARG A 166 -21.39 -6.98 -1.87
N ALA A 167 -20.84 -7.18 -3.08
CA ALA A 167 -21.65 -7.55 -4.21
C ALA A 167 -22.35 -8.87 -3.81
N GLY A 168 -23.66 -8.79 -3.61
CA GLY A 168 -24.51 -9.94 -3.31
C GLY A 168 -24.63 -10.85 -4.51
#